data_AF-A0A8T1R5J4-F1
#
_entry.id   AF-A0A8T1R5J4-F1
#
_cell.length_a   1.000
_cell.length_b   1.000
_cell.length_c   1.000
_cell.angle_alpha   90.00
_cell.angle_beta   90.00
_cell.angle_gamma   90.00
#
_symmetry.space_group_name_H-M   'P 1'
#
loop_
_entity.id
_entity.type
_entity.pdbx_description
1 polymer ?
#
loop_
_entity_poly.entity_id
_entity_poly.type
_entity_poly.pdbx_seq_one_letter_code
_entity_poly.pdbx_strand_id
1 'polypeptide(L)'
;MEKNHHLSLYATKSAKARIAFPLFALSLFVGICFIFEYTVSNIPSEEEAGRWAWIGLFLSELCCPVECWTFKDRLYEEALPDIDIFVCTADPMIEPPAMVINTVLSVMAYDYPPPKLNVYLSDDGGSDLTFYAMVEAASFSKIWLPFCKKFKVEPRSPEAYFRTAVLKPLEDAIKAKEWSSIKQLMRRRKSSN
;
A
#
# COMPACT_ATOMS: atom_id res chain seq x y z
N MET A 1 27.18 5.28 -22.84
CA MET A 1 26.16 4.58 -22.01
C MET A 1 24.91 5.46 -21.98
N GLU A 2 24.14 5.50 -23.07
CA GLU A 2 23.13 6.55 -23.31
C GLU A 2 21.97 6.00 -24.15
N LYS A 3 21.26 4.98 -23.64
CA LYS A 3 20.16 4.34 -24.40
C LYS A 3 18.86 4.14 -23.62
N ASN A 4 18.75 4.60 -22.37
CA ASN A 4 17.58 4.34 -21.53
C ASN A 4 16.62 5.54 -21.33
N HIS A 5 16.93 6.73 -21.85
CA HIS A 5 16.14 7.94 -21.56
C HIS A 5 14.74 8.00 -22.19
N HIS A 6 14.32 7.00 -22.98
CA HIS A 6 13.04 7.01 -23.70
C HIS A 6 12.05 5.89 -23.34
N LEU A 7 12.36 5.05 -22.34
CA LEU A 7 11.43 4.00 -21.93
C LEU A 7 10.44 4.53 -20.88
N SER A 8 9.15 4.26 -21.08
CA SER A 8 8.12 4.68 -20.13
C SER A 8 8.29 3.96 -18.78
N LEU A 9 8.14 4.71 -17.68
CA LEU A 9 8.17 4.19 -16.31
C LEU A 9 6.92 3.36 -15.98
N TYR A 10 5.82 3.67 -16.67
CA TYR A 10 4.55 2.98 -16.58
C TYR A 10 4.20 2.41 -17.95
N ALA A 11 3.55 1.24 -17.96
CA ALA A 11 2.86 0.77 -19.15
C ALA A 11 1.44 0.37 -18.78
N THR A 12 0.49 0.97 -19.48
CA THR A 12 -0.87 0.45 -19.60
C THR A 12 -0.84 -0.60 -20.70
N LYS A 13 -0.93 -1.88 -20.34
CA LYS A 13 -1.28 -2.89 -21.34
C LYS A 13 -2.79 -2.81 -21.52
N SER A 14 -3.25 -2.33 -22.68
CA SER A 14 -4.60 -2.66 -23.15
C SER A 14 -4.71 -4.17 -23.03
N ALA A 15 -5.66 -4.65 -22.22
CA ALA A 15 -5.86 -6.07 -21.97
C ALA A 15 -5.82 -6.81 -23.32
N LYS A 16 -4.81 -7.66 -23.54
CA LYS A 16 -4.73 -8.51 -24.73
C LYS A 16 -5.72 -9.68 -24.58
N ALA A 17 -6.97 -9.39 -24.27
CA ALA A 17 -8.05 -10.34 -24.41
C ALA A 17 -8.52 -10.32 -25.87
N ARG A 18 -7.63 -10.75 -26.78
CA ARG A 18 -7.79 -10.62 -28.24
C ARG A 18 -9.04 -11.32 -28.80
N ILE A 19 -9.68 -12.22 -28.05
CA ILE A 19 -10.89 -12.95 -28.47
C ILE A 19 -11.90 -13.14 -27.32
N ALA A 20 -11.45 -13.34 -26.08
CA ALA A 20 -12.36 -13.55 -24.94
C ALA A 20 -13.21 -12.30 -24.61
N PHE A 21 -12.61 -11.11 -24.70
CA PHE A 21 -13.32 -9.86 -24.43
C PHE A 21 -14.41 -9.54 -25.47
N PRO A 22 -14.18 -9.67 -26.80
CA PRO A 22 -15.27 -9.44 -27.75
C PRO A 22 -16.39 -10.49 -27.65
N LEU A 23 -16.09 -11.75 -27.33
CA LEU A 23 -17.14 -12.75 -27.08
C LEU A 23 -17.95 -12.44 -25.82
N PHE A 24 -17.28 -12.02 -24.75
CA PHE A 24 -17.93 -11.59 -23.51
C PHE A 24 -18.77 -10.32 -23.73
N ALA A 25 -18.21 -9.32 -24.42
CA ALA A 25 -18.92 -8.09 -24.78
C ALA A 25 -20.10 -8.36 -25.72
N LEU A 26 -19.97 -9.29 -26.68
CA LEU A 26 -21.09 -9.71 -27.53
C LEU A 26 -22.18 -10.41 -26.71
N SER A 27 -21.80 -11.25 -25.73
CA SER A 27 -22.77 -11.91 -24.85
C SER A 27 -23.51 -10.91 -23.96
N LEU A 28 -22.81 -9.90 -23.43
CA LEU A 28 -23.41 -8.80 -22.69
C LEU A 28 -24.31 -7.96 -23.60
N PHE A 29 -23.88 -7.67 -24.83
CA PHE A 29 -24.66 -6.90 -25.80
C PHE A 29 -25.96 -7.61 -26.17
N VAL A 30 -25.92 -8.93 -26.40
CA VAL A 30 -27.13 -9.73 -26.64
C VAL A 30 -28.04 -9.75 -25.41
N GLY A 31 -27.47 -9.91 -24.21
CA GLY A 31 -28.22 -9.81 -22.95
C GLY A 31 -28.90 -8.44 -22.78
N ILE A 32 -28.19 -7.37 -23.09
CA ILE A 32 -28.68 -5.99 -23.08
C ILE A 32 -29.81 -5.81 -24.10
N CYS A 33 -29.66 -6.30 -25.34
CA CYS A 33 -30.72 -6.24 -26.35
C CYS A 33 -31.99 -6.98 -25.93
N PHE A 34 -31.86 -8.17 -25.33
CA PHE A 34 -33.01 -8.90 -24.77
C PHE A 34 -33.67 -8.14 -23.62
N ILE A 35 -32.87 -7.48 -22.76
CA ILE A 35 -33.40 -6.60 -21.72
C ILE A 35 -34.12 -5.41 -22.37
N PHE A 36 -33.57 -4.76 -23.39
CA PHE A 36 -34.22 -3.66 -24.10
C PHE A 36 -35.53 -4.09 -24.76
N GLU A 37 -35.56 -5.23 -25.45
CA GLU A 37 -36.79 -5.77 -26.06
C GLU A 37 -37.84 -6.09 -24.99
N TYR A 38 -37.42 -6.69 -23.87
CA TYR A 38 -38.29 -6.98 -22.74
C TYR A 38 -38.80 -5.70 -22.08
N THR A 39 -37.95 -4.69 -21.90
CA THR A 39 -38.30 -3.39 -21.33
C THR A 39 -39.24 -2.63 -22.25
N VAL A 40 -38.97 -2.52 -23.56
CA VAL A 40 -39.86 -1.85 -24.51
C VAL A 40 -41.22 -2.52 -24.58
N SER A 41 -41.26 -3.85 -24.49
CA SER A 41 -42.51 -4.62 -24.47
C SER A 41 -43.27 -4.52 -23.15
N ASN A 42 -42.59 -4.17 -22.05
CA ASN A 42 -43.18 -4.13 -20.69
C ASN A 42 -42.98 -2.77 -19.99
N ILE A 43 -42.81 -1.65 -20.73
CA ILE A 43 -42.71 -0.31 -20.14
C ILE A 43 -43.98 -0.06 -19.32
N PRO A 44 -43.90 0.08 -17.97
CA PRO A 44 -44.99 0.62 -17.20
C PRO A 44 -45.05 2.12 -17.51
N SER A 45 -46.21 2.62 -17.94
CA SER A 45 -46.42 4.07 -17.94
C SER A 45 -46.38 4.57 -16.50
N GLU A 46 -45.66 5.67 -16.27
CA GLU A 46 -45.65 6.48 -15.03
C GLU A 46 -44.69 6.04 -13.90
N GLU A 47 -43.38 6.30 -14.04
CA GLU A 47 -42.59 6.97 -12.98
C GLU A 47 -41.18 7.41 -13.46
N GLU A 48 -40.84 8.69 -13.27
CA GLU A 48 -39.56 9.28 -13.70
C GLU A 48 -38.35 8.70 -12.94
N ALA A 49 -38.53 8.30 -11.68
CA ALA A 49 -37.46 7.80 -10.82
C ALA A 49 -36.88 6.45 -11.30
N GLY A 50 -37.72 5.57 -11.86
CA GLY A 50 -37.27 4.30 -12.41
C GLY A 50 -36.31 4.52 -13.58
N ARG A 51 -36.63 5.42 -14.51
CA ARG A 51 -35.80 5.69 -15.71
C ARG A 51 -34.39 6.15 -15.36
N TRP A 52 -34.23 7.04 -14.37
CA TRP A 52 -32.92 7.51 -13.92
C TRP A 52 -32.11 6.44 -13.18
N ALA A 53 -32.76 5.60 -12.38
CA ALA A 53 -32.12 4.45 -11.75
C ALA A 53 -31.57 3.46 -12.81
N TRP A 54 -32.31 3.23 -13.89
CA TRP A 54 -31.89 2.38 -15.01
C TRP A 54 -30.72 2.99 -15.81
N ILE A 55 -30.74 4.30 -16.07
CA ILE A 55 -29.62 5.01 -16.71
C ILE A 55 -28.36 4.95 -15.82
N GLY A 56 -28.51 5.10 -14.51
CA GLY A 56 -27.42 5.00 -13.55
C GLY A 56 -26.78 3.61 -13.50
N LEU A 57 -27.59 2.54 -13.58
CA LEU A 57 -27.10 1.16 -13.63
C LEU A 57 -26.28 0.91 -14.90
N PHE A 58 -26.75 1.41 -16.05
CA PHE A 58 -26.08 1.27 -17.35
C PHE A 58 -24.72 2.01 -17.41
N LEU A 59 -24.61 3.16 -16.74
CA LEU A 59 -23.36 3.91 -16.64
C LEU A 59 -22.35 3.28 -15.68
N SER A 60 -22.80 2.50 -14.69
CA SER A 60 -21.91 1.86 -13.71
C SER A 60 -21.01 0.76 -14.31
N GLU A 61 -21.42 0.16 -15.43
CA GLU A 61 -20.64 -0.86 -16.14
C GLU A 61 -19.57 -0.29 -17.08
N LEU A 62 -19.57 1.04 -17.32
CA LEU A 62 -18.57 1.70 -18.18
C LEU A 62 -17.25 2.01 -17.47
N CYS A 63 -17.13 1.69 -16.18
CA CYS A 63 -15.87 1.85 -15.45
C CYS A 63 -14.90 0.73 -15.85
N CYS A 64 -14.18 0.92 -16.95
CA CYS A 64 -13.13 0.00 -17.35
C CYS A 64 -11.96 0.07 -16.34
N PRO A 65 -11.62 -1.03 -15.66
CA PRO A 65 -10.46 -1.04 -14.79
C PRO A 65 -9.19 -0.89 -15.63
N VAL A 66 -8.43 0.18 -15.37
CA VAL A 66 -7.12 0.40 -16.00
C VAL A 66 -6.05 -0.28 -15.15
N GLU A 67 -5.42 -1.33 -15.67
CA GLU A 67 -4.27 -1.96 -15.04
C GLU A 67 -2.97 -1.25 -15.44
N CYS A 68 -2.33 -0.59 -14.47
CA CYS A 68 -1.04 0.07 -14.63
C CYS A 68 0.09 -0.79 -14.06
N TRP A 69 1.08 -1.11 -14.88
CA TRP A 69 2.29 -1.81 -14.45
C TRP A 69 3.44 -0.81 -14.27
N THR A 70 4.23 -0.99 -13.20
CA THR A 70 5.39 -0.15 -12.85
C THR A 70 6.71 -0.87 -13.14
N PHE A 71 7.70 -0.18 -13.71
CA PHE A 71 9.04 -0.73 -13.96
C PHE A 71 10.10 -0.04 -13.09
N LYS A 72 10.43 -0.62 -11.93
CA LYS A 72 11.45 -0.06 -11.01
C LYS A 72 12.84 0.03 -11.66
N ASP A 73 13.21 -0.93 -12.50
CA ASP A 73 14.53 -1.01 -13.15
C ASP A 73 14.81 0.14 -14.14
N ARG A 74 13.79 0.90 -14.51
CA ARG A 74 13.90 2.07 -15.40
C ARG A 74 14.02 3.38 -14.65
N LEU A 75 13.90 3.35 -13.31
CA LEU A 75 13.99 4.52 -12.46
C LEU A 75 15.47 4.86 -12.23
N TYR A 76 15.82 6.13 -12.43
CA TYR A 76 17.17 6.63 -12.20
C TYR A 76 17.30 7.07 -10.74
N GLU A 77 18.13 6.39 -9.94
CA GLU A 77 18.27 6.67 -8.50
C GLU A 77 18.73 8.12 -8.21
N GLU A 78 19.56 8.68 -9.09
CA GLU A 78 20.07 10.05 -8.93
C GLU A 78 18.97 11.11 -9.13
N ALA A 79 17.98 10.83 -9.98
CA ALA A 79 16.88 11.73 -10.34
C ALA A 79 15.63 11.56 -9.46
N LEU A 80 15.75 10.87 -8.32
CA LEU A 80 14.66 10.72 -7.36
C LEU A 80 14.24 12.07 -6.75
N PRO A 81 12.94 12.41 -6.68
CA PRO A 81 12.48 13.64 -6.02
C PRO A 81 12.64 13.58 -4.50
N ASP A 82 12.44 14.69 -3.81
CA ASP A 82 12.27 14.67 -2.36
C ASP A 82 10.83 14.24 -2.02
N ILE A 83 10.69 13.39 -1.00
CA ILE A 83 9.41 12.81 -0.58
C ILE A 83 9.18 13.13 0.90
N ASP A 84 8.04 13.77 1.17
CA ASP A 84 7.54 14.00 2.52
C ASP A 84 6.38 13.05 2.80
N ILE A 85 6.48 12.29 3.90
CA ILE A 85 5.45 11.35 4.34
C ILE A 85 4.86 11.84 5.64
N PHE A 86 3.55 12.10 5.62
CA PHE A 86 2.78 12.47 6.81
C PHE A 86 2.08 11.24 7.37
N VAL A 87 2.34 10.97 8.65
CA VAL A 87 1.58 10.01 9.46
C VAL A 87 0.70 10.84 10.39
N CYS A 88 -0.61 10.66 10.33
CA CYS A 88 -1.54 11.37 11.20
C CYS A 88 -2.18 10.38 12.18
N THR A 89 -2.32 10.76 13.43
CA THR A 89 -3.05 10.02 14.44
C THR A 89 -3.94 10.96 15.24
N ALA A 90 -5.14 10.49 15.61
CA ALA A 90 -6.15 11.35 16.24
C ALA A 90 -6.56 10.89 17.64
N ASP A 91 -6.58 9.59 17.91
CA ASP A 91 -7.03 9.05 19.20
C ASP A 91 -6.14 7.87 19.62
N PRO A 92 -5.37 7.97 20.72
CA PRO A 92 -4.48 6.91 21.18
C PRO A 92 -5.21 5.63 21.65
N MET A 93 -6.53 5.70 21.90
CA MET A 93 -7.32 4.53 22.29
C MET A 93 -7.76 3.72 21.07
N ILE A 94 -8.14 4.40 19.98
CA ILE A 94 -8.51 3.77 18.71
C ILE A 94 -7.26 3.37 17.93
N GLU A 95 -6.22 4.20 17.98
CA GLU A 95 -4.93 4.03 17.31
C GLU A 95 -3.80 3.94 18.35
N PRO A 96 -3.55 2.75 18.92
CA PRO A 96 -2.56 2.59 19.98
C PRO A 96 -1.18 3.14 19.57
N PRO A 97 -0.46 3.86 20.46
CA PRO A 97 0.87 4.39 20.17
C PRO A 97 1.85 3.35 19.64
N ALA A 98 1.75 2.10 20.11
CA ALA A 98 2.55 0.98 19.62
C ALA A 98 2.33 0.70 18.12
N MET A 99 1.12 0.87 17.61
CA MET A 99 0.82 0.73 16.19
C MET A 99 1.41 1.91 15.40
N VAL A 100 1.23 3.13 15.89
CA VAL A 100 1.74 4.36 15.25
C VAL A 100 3.27 4.29 15.09
N ILE A 101 4.02 3.94 16.14
CA ILE A 101 5.48 3.83 16.06
C ILE A 101 5.94 2.73 15.09
N ASN A 102 5.20 1.62 14.98
CA ASN A 102 5.51 0.55 14.04
C ASN A 102 5.35 1.04 12.59
N THR A 103 4.34 1.88 12.33
CA THR A 103 4.13 2.53 11.03
C THR A 103 5.27 3.50 10.73
N VAL A 104 5.60 4.40 11.67
CA VAL A 104 6.70 5.36 11.51
C VAL A 104 8.02 4.65 11.24
N LEU A 105 8.38 3.63 12.03
CA LEU A 105 9.61 2.84 11.83
C LEU A 105 9.63 2.11 10.49
N SER A 106 8.47 1.64 10.02
CA SER A 106 8.35 0.99 8.70
C SER A 106 8.62 1.98 7.58
N VAL A 107 8.06 3.18 7.66
CA VAL A 107 8.26 4.27 6.69
C VAL A 107 9.71 4.73 6.67
N MET A 108 10.31 4.96 7.83
CA MET A 108 11.73 5.34 7.94
C MET A 108 12.69 4.28 7.38
N ALA A 109 12.26 3.01 7.30
CA ALA A 109 13.05 1.90 6.76
C ALA A 109 12.84 1.69 5.25
N TYR A 110 12.17 2.62 4.55
CA TYR A 110 11.98 2.53 3.11
C TYR A 110 13.32 2.51 2.35
N ASP A 111 13.30 1.83 1.20
CA ASP A 111 14.44 1.76 0.29
C ASP A 111 14.50 3.05 -0.54
N TYR A 112 14.82 4.16 0.14
CA TYR A 112 14.95 5.50 -0.43
C TYR A 112 16.21 6.20 0.10
N PRO A 113 16.82 7.13 -0.66
CA PRO A 113 17.92 7.93 -0.15
C PRO A 113 17.52 8.71 1.12
N PRO A 114 18.25 8.56 2.25
CA PRO A 114 17.95 9.28 3.49
C PRO A 114 17.83 10.80 3.36
N PRO A 115 18.65 11.53 2.57
CA PRO A 115 18.50 12.99 2.46
C PRO A 115 17.24 13.42 1.69
N LYS A 116 16.56 12.50 1.00
CA LYS A 116 15.37 12.76 0.18
C LYS A 116 14.07 12.25 0.81
N LEU A 117 14.14 11.62 1.99
CA LEU A 117 12.98 11.04 2.67
C LEU A 117 12.75 11.75 4.01
N ASN A 118 11.69 12.54 4.08
CA ASN A 118 11.27 13.18 5.32
C ASN A 118 9.99 12.53 5.83
N VAL A 119 9.92 12.30 7.15
CA VAL A 119 8.77 11.67 7.80
C VAL A 119 8.28 12.57 8.92
N TYR A 120 7.01 12.93 8.86
CA TYR A 120 6.34 13.81 9.82
C TYR A 120 5.23 13.02 10.52
N LEU A 121 5.11 13.18 11.83
CA LEU A 121 3.99 12.66 12.62
C LEU A 121 3.15 13.84 13.11
N SER A 122 1.87 13.88 12.75
CA SER A 122 0.87 14.77 13.33
C SER A 122 0.05 13.96 14.34
N ASP A 123 0.05 14.39 15.61
CA ASP A 123 -0.79 13.83 16.66
C ASP A 123 -1.85 14.85 17.05
N ASP A 124 -3.05 14.71 16.48
CA ASP A 124 -4.19 15.58 16.75
C ASP A 124 -4.81 15.25 18.12
N GLY A 125 -4.54 14.07 18.66
CA GLY A 125 -4.97 13.64 19.99
C GLY A 125 -4.13 14.22 21.12
N GLY A 126 -2.95 14.77 20.81
CA GLY A 126 -2.05 15.41 21.77
C GLY A 126 -1.69 14.50 22.95
N SER A 127 -1.47 13.22 22.70
CA SER A 127 -1.33 12.22 23.76
C SER A 127 0.12 12.12 24.24
N ASP A 128 0.32 12.28 25.55
CA ASP A 128 1.62 12.06 26.18
C ASP A 128 2.17 10.65 25.88
N LEU A 129 1.29 9.64 25.77
CA LEU A 129 1.68 8.28 25.45
C LEU A 129 2.28 8.17 24.05
N THR A 130 1.72 8.87 23.06
CA THR A 130 2.25 8.93 21.69
C THR A 130 3.61 9.61 21.68
N PHE A 131 3.77 10.68 22.45
CA PHE A 131 5.06 11.37 22.61
C PHE A 131 6.15 10.46 23.18
N TYR A 132 5.91 9.80 24.33
CA TYR A 132 6.90 8.90 24.93
C TYR A 132 7.19 7.68 24.05
N ALA A 133 6.17 7.12 23.39
CA ALA A 133 6.34 6.04 22.44
C ALA A 133 7.26 6.47 21.28
N MET A 134 7.12 7.69 20.79
CA MET A 134 7.96 8.24 19.73
C MET A 134 9.41 8.48 20.15
N VAL A 135 9.65 8.97 21.38
CA VAL A 135 11.01 9.09 21.94
C VAL A 135 11.70 7.73 22.01
N GLU A 136 10.97 6.70 22.45
CA GLU A 136 11.47 5.34 22.53
C GLU A 136 11.72 4.74 21.13
N ALA A 137 10.82 5.01 20.18
CA ALA A 137 10.96 4.61 18.79
C ALA A 137 12.17 5.28 18.12
N ALA A 138 12.43 6.56 18.41
CA ALA A 138 13.62 7.27 17.90
C ALA A 138 14.92 6.65 18.43
N SER A 139 14.91 6.15 19.66
CA SER A 139 16.05 5.39 20.21
C SER A 139 16.18 4.00 19.58
N PHE A 140 15.05 3.35 19.27
CA PHE A 140 15.03 2.03 18.63
C PHE A 140 15.44 2.07 17.15
N SER A 141 15.07 3.14 16.43
CA SER A 141 15.32 3.30 14.98
C SER A 141 16.81 3.22 14.64
N LYS A 142 17.68 3.72 15.54
CA LYS A 142 19.15 3.63 15.42
C LYS A 142 19.66 2.18 15.28
N ILE A 143 18.92 1.21 15.80
CA ILE A 143 19.25 -0.23 15.73
C ILE A 143 18.45 -0.90 14.61
N TRP A 144 17.17 -0.56 14.48
CA TRP A 144 16.25 -1.19 13.52
C TRP A 144 16.56 -0.83 12.05
N LEU A 145 16.78 0.46 11.75
CA LEU A 145 16.96 0.91 10.37
C LEU A 145 18.22 0.31 9.70
N PRO A 146 19.40 0.27 10.37
CA PRO A 146 20.56 -0.42 9.81
C PRO A 146 20.33 -1.91 9.60
N PHE A 147 19.62 -2.57 10.52
CA PHE A 147 19.26 -3.99 10.39
C PHE A 147 18.38 -4.24 9.16
N CYS A 148 17.34 -3.41 8.97
CA CYS A 148 16.47 -3.48 7.79
C CYS A 148 17.24 -3.32 6.49
N LYS A 149 18.15 -2.33 6.43
CA LYS A 149 18.96 -2.05 5.23
C LYS A 149 19.97 -3.17 4.95
N LYS A 150 20.66 -3.67 5.98
CA LYS A 150 21.68 -4.72 5.88
C LYS A 150 21.10 -6.04 5.37
N PHE A 151 19.93 -6.44 5.87
CA PHE A 151 19.34 -7.74 5.56
C PHE A 151 18.14 -7.70 4.62
N LYS A 152 17.84 -6.52 4.03
CA LYS A 152 16.69 -6.28 3.13
C LYS A 152 15.40 -6.88 3.70
N VAL A 153 15.08 -6.48 4.93
CA VAL A 153 13.99 -7.06 5.72
C VAL A 153 12.63 -6.69 5.15
N GLU A 154 11.78 -7.69 4.93
CA GLU A 154 10.39 -7.51 4.50
C GLU A 154 9.46 -8.45 5.30
N PRO A 155 8.35 -7.94 5.87
CA PRO A 155 7.91 -6.54 5.93
C PRO A 155 8.82 -5.66 6.83
N ARG A 156 8.81 -4.33 6.62
CA ARG A 156 9.71 -3.37 7.31
C ARG A 156 9.23 -2.94 8.70
N SER A 157 7.94 -3.14 8.98
CA SER A 157 7.38 -2.93 10.32
C SER A 157 7.93 -4.00 11.28
N PRO A 158 8.54 -3.61 12.42
CA PRO A 158 9.12 -4.56 13.37
C PRO A 158 8.10 -5.60 13.83
N GLU A 159 6.91 -5.16 14.24
CA GLU A 159 5.87 -6.07 14.71
C GLU A 159 5.36 -7.01 13.64
N ALA A 160 5.12 -6.51 12.43
CA ALA A 160 4.73 -7.36 11.30
C ALA A 160 5.83 -8.39 10.99
N TYR A 161 7.10 -7.95 10.96
CA TYR A 161 8.24 -8.82 10.66
C TYR A 161 8.38 -9.94 11.68
N PHE A 162 8.38 -9.63 12.98
CA PHE A 162 8.56 -10.67 14.00
C PHE A 162 7.36 -11.60 14.15
N ARG A 163 6.16 -11.20 13.68
CA ARG A 163 5.00 -12.08 13.56
C ARG A 163 5.16 -13.07 12.40
N THR A 164 5.72 -12.66 11.26
CA THR A 164 5.86 -13.52 10.06
C THR A 164 7.19 -14.28 9.96
N ALA A 165 8.28 -13.74 10.53
CA ALA A 165 9.65 -14.26 10.36
C ALA A 165 9.90 -15.62 11.01
N VAL A 166 8.96 -16.17 11.78
CA VAL A 166 9.03 -17.54 12.32
C VAL A 166 9.09 -18.60 11.20
N LEU A 167 8.68 -18.26 9.97
CA LEU A 167 8.51 -19.21 8.87
C LEU A 167 9.70 -19.36 7.91
N LYS A 168 10.77 -18.55 8.00
CA LYS A 168 11.93 -18.64 7.10
C LYS A 168 13.21 -19.05 7.86
N PRO A 169 13.90 -20.14 7.47
CA PRO A 169 15.19 -20.51 8.05
C PRO A 169 16.18 -19.35 7.91
N LEU A 170 16.88 -19.05 9.01
CA LEU A 170 17.81 -17.94 9.08
C LEU A 170 19.16 -18.43 8.54
N GLU A 171 19.40 -18.18 7.25
CA GLU A 171 20.54 -18.77 6.50
C GLU A 171 21.91 -18.30 7.03
N ASP A 172 21.99 -17.15 7.71
CA ASP A 172 23.23 -16.58 8.22
C ASP A 172 23.28 -16.56 9.76
N ALA A 173 24.31 -17.17 10.36
CA ALA A 173 24.52 -17.17 11.81
C ALA A 173 24.66 -15.76 12.42
N ILE A 174 25.23 -14.81 11.67
CA ILE A 174 25.35 -13.40 12.08
C ILE A 174 23.95 -12.75 12.14
N LYS A 175 23.13 -12.98 11.12
CA LYS A 175 21.73 -12.52 11.07
C LYS A 175 20.93 -13.15 12.21
N ALA A 176 21.19 -14.40 12.57
CA ALA A 176 20.57 -15.08 13.72
C ALA A 176 20.87 -14.45 15.07
N LYS A 177 22.14 -14.11 15.29
CA LYS A 177 22.54 -13.41 16.50
C LYS A 177 21.88 -12.04 16.60
N GLU A 178 21.99 -11.22 15.55
CA GLU A 178 21.40 -9.86 15.51
C GLU A 178 19.87 -9.90 15.64
N TRP A 179 19.20 -10.82 14.95
CA TRP A 179 17.76 -11.01 15.03
C TRP A 179 17.30 -11.34 16.45
N SER A 180 17.98 -12.27 17.13
CA SER A 180 17.65 -12.66 18.51
C SER A 180 17.81 -11.49 19.47
N SER A 181 18.91 -10.74 19.35
CA SER A 181 19.16 -9.54 20.16
C SER A 181 18.09 -8.47 19.96
N ILE A 182 17.71 -8.16 18.72
CA ILE A 182 16.67 -7.17 18.41
C ILE A 182 15.30 -7.64 18.92
N LYS A 183 14.97 -8.92 18.76
CA LYS A 183 13.71 -9.49 19.26
C LYS A 183 13.61 -9.40 20.79
N GLN A 184 14.69 -9.68 21.51
CA GLN A 184 14.75 -9.51 22.95
C GLN A 184 14.61 -8.04 23.36
N LEU A 185 15.30 -7.13 22.67
CA LEU A 185 15.21 -5.70 22.91
C LEU A 185 13.78 -5.18 22.73
N MET A 186 13.11 -5.57 21.64
CA MET A 186 11.73 -5.20 21.37
C MET A 186 10.79 -5.72 22.46
N ARG A 187 10.95 -6.98 22.90
CA ARG A 187 10.16 -7.55 24.00
C ARG A 187 10.35 -6.78 25.31
N ARG A 188 11.59 -6.43 25.67
CA ARG A 188 11.90 -5.64 26.87
C ARG A 188 11.26 -4.26 26.85
N ARG A 189 11.32 -3.58 25.70
CA ARG A 189 10.72 -2.24 25.54
C ARG A 189 9.20 -2.28 25.58
N LYS A 190 8.58 -3.33 25.02
CA LYS A 190 7.14 -3.56 25.13
C LYS A 190 6.64 -3.84 26.56
N SER A 191 7.46 -4.45 27.42
CA SER A 191 7.09 -4.73 28.81
C SER A 191 7.32 -3.57 29.78
N SER A 192 7.95 -2.49 29.32
CA SER A 192 8.27 -1.33 30.16
C SER A 192 7.19 -0.24 30.13
N ASN A 193 6.18 -0.40 29.27
CA ASN A 193 4.97 0.42 29.18
C ASN A 193 3.76 -0.41 29.56
#